data_AF-A0A2N2G0S9-F1
#
_entry.id   AF-A0A2N2G0S9-F1
#
_cell.length_a   1.000
_cell.length_b   1.000
_cell.length_c   1.000
_cell.angle_alpha   90.00
_cell.angle_beta   90.00
_cell.angle_gamma   90.00
#
_symmetry.space_group_name_H-M   'P 1'
#
loop_
_entity.id
_entity.type
_entity.pdbx_description
1 polymer ?
#
loop_
_entity_poly.entity_id
_entity_poly.type
_entity_poly.pdbx_seq_one_letter_code
_entity_poly.pdbx_strand_id
1 'polypeptide(L)'
;MNDYNLEYESILFKPYTLYLSSILVCMALGYAFLGINTLFEWSYQSHFRHFITTGAFGLTFFMVMVIVAYVHTGRLIESNAWIALGVILLLSATLLRVGVIFFQEYYFTFIGLSSTLFALAFILYFFKTKDFFLQERFDGIKG
;
A
#
# COMPACT_ATOMS: atom_id res chain seq x y z
N MET A 1 9.09 3.68 36.06
CA MET A 1 8.81 4.82 35.19
C MET A 1 7.89 4.31 34.10
N ASN A 2 6.67 4.83 34.02
CA ASN A 2 5.69 4.42 33.01
C ASN A 2 5.96 5.27 31.76
N ASP A 3 6.48 4.67 30.69
CA ASP A 3 6.82 5.35 29.43
C ASP A 3 5.59 5.83 28.63
N TYR A 4 4.38 5.58 29.13
CA TYR A 4 3.14 6.07 28.53
C TYR A 4 2.77 7.46 29.06
N ASN A 5 3.57 8.46 28.73
CA ASN A 5 3.15 9.86 28.75
C ASN A 5 2.71 10.24 27.33
N LEU A 6 1.64 9.60 26.85
CA LEU A 6 1.07 9.93 25.55
C LEU A 6 0.32 11.25 25.69
N GLU A 7 0.79 12.27 24.97
CA GLU A 7 -0.03 13.46 24.74
C GLU A 7 -1.37 13.03 24.13
N TYR A 8 -2.47 13.62 24.60
CA TYR A 8 -3.83 13.33 24.09
C TYR A 8 -3.99 13.90 22.67
N GLU A 9 -3.28 13.33 21.71
CA GLU A 9 -3.36 13.66 20.29
C GLU A 9 -3.99 12.51 19.51
N SER A 10 -4.86 12.85 18.57
CA SER A 10 -5.47 11.86 17.68
C SER A 10 -4.41 11.19 16.80
N ILE A 11 -4.20 9.90 17.01
CA ILE A 11 -3.27 9.09 16.20
C ILE A 11 -3.81 8.73 14.81
N LEU A 12 -5.09 8.99 14.54
CA LEU A 12 -5.77 8.57 13.32
C LEU A 12 -5.17 9.20 12.07
N PHE A 13 -4.73 10.45 12.17
CA PHE A 13 -4.14 11.20 11.06
C PHE A 13 -2.63 11.10 10.98
N LYS A 14 -2.01 10.24 11.81
CA LYS A 14 -0.58 9.95 11.66
C LYS A 14 -0.34 9.14 10.38
N PRO A 15 0.71 9.44 9.60
CA PRO A 15 0.89 8.84 8.27
C PRO A 15 0.87 7.31 8.26
N TYR A 16 1.63 6.66 9.16
CA TYR A 16 1.63 5.19 9.24
C TYR A 16 0.29 4.60 9.65
N THR A 17 -0.47 5.28 10.52
CA THR A 17 -1.84 4.88 10.85
C THR A 17 -2.71 4.90 9.61
N LEU A 18 -2.63 5.95 8.79
CA LEU A 18 -3.37 6.06 7.53
C LEU A 18 -2.94 5.01 6.50
N TYR A 19 -1.63 4.75 6.36
CA TYR A 19 -1.10 3.75 5.42
C TYR A 19 -1.54 2.33 5.79
N LEU A 20 -1.53 2.00 7.09
CA LEU A 20 -1.97 0.68 7.56
C LEU A 20 -3.50 0.57 7.54
N SER A 21 -4.21 1.65 7.85
CA SER A 21 -5.69 1.67 7.78
C SER A 21 -6.19 1.52 6.34
N SER A 22 -5.48 2.06 5.35
CA SER A 22 -5.87 1.94 3.94
C SER A 22 -5.85 0.48 3.45
N ILE A 23 -4.96 -0.37 3.99
CA ILE A 23 -4.96 -1.82 3.75
C ILE A 23 -6.31 -2.42 4.18
N LEU A 24 -6.76 -2.11 5.39
CA LEU A 24 -8.02 -2.60 5.95
C LEU A 24 -9.21 -2.08 5.15
N VAL A 25 -9.19 -0.81 4.75
CA VAL A 25 -10.22 -0.21 3.90
C VAL A 25 -10.31 -0.90 2.55
N CYS A 26 -9.18 -1.12 1.86
CA CYS A 26 -9.15 -1.85 0.59
C CYS A 26 -9.67 -3.28 0.73
N MET A 27 -9.28 -3.97 1.80
CA MET A 27 -9.74 -5.33 2.09
C MET A 27 -11.25 -5.39 2.36
N ALA A 28 -11.76 -4.48 3.20
CA ALA A 28 -13.18 -4.37 3.49
C ALA A 28 -14.00 -4.07 2.24
N LEU A 29 -13.57 -3.10 1.42
CA LEU A 29 -14.21 -2.77 0.15
C LEU A 29 -14.17 -3.96 -0.82
N GLY A 30 -13.04 -4.67 -0.90
CA GLY A 30 -12.89 -5.85 -1.75
C GLY A 30 -13.89 -6.95 -1.41
N TYR A 31 -14.00 -7.31 -0.13
CA TYR A 31 -14.99 -8.31 0.31
C TYR A 31 -16.43 -7.80 0.18
N ALA A 32 -16.70 -6.53 0.49
CA ALA A 32 -18.02 -5.94 0.31
C ALA A 32 -18.47 -5.99 -1.15
N PHE A 33 -17.63 -5.57 -2.09
CA PHE A 33 -17.96 -5.62 -3.52
C PHE A 33 -18.08 -7.05 -4.05
N LEU A 34 -17.29 -8.00 -3.57
CA LEU A 34 -17.47 -9.41 -3.93
C LEU A 34 -18.81 -9.95 -3.40
N GLY A 35 -19.20 -9.60 -2.18
CA GLY A 35 -20.51 -9.95 -1.62
C GLY A 35 -21.66 -9.34 -2.43
N ILE A 36 -21.58 -8.06 -2.74
CA ILE A 36 -22.56 -7.35 -3.60
C ILE A 36 -22.63 -8.02 -4.98
N ASN A 37 -21.49 -8.31 -5.60
CA ASN A 37 -21.45 -8.98 -6.90
C ASN A 37 -22.18 -10.33 -6.86
N THR A 38 -22.05 -11.10 -5.78
CA THR A 38 -22.76 -12.36 -5.60
C THR A 38 -24.26 -12.16 -5.35
N LEU A 39 -24.66 -11.18 -4.53
CA LEU A 39 -26.06 -10.90 -4.23
C LEU A 39 -26.87 -10.42 -5.44
N PHE A 40 -26.24 -9.64 -6.33
CA PHE A 40 -26.88 -9.08 -7.53
C PHE A 40 -26.52 -9.85 -8.82
N GLU A 41 -25.84 -10.99 -8.70
CA GLU A 41 -25.43 -11.83 -9.85
C GLU A 41 -24.65 -11.07 -10.93
N TRP A 42 -23.82 -10.11 -10.51
CA TRP A 42 -22.96 -9.35 -11.43
C TRP A 42 -21.78 -10.19 -11.95
N SER A 43 -21.30 -9.87 -13.16
CA SER A 43 -20.16 -10.54 -13.79
C SER A 43 -18.84 -9.75 -13.62
N TYR A 44 -18.69 -8.99 -12.52
CA TYR A 44 -17.53 -8.12 -12.27
C TYR A 44 -16.56 -8.67 -11.22
N GLN A 45 -16.74 -9.93 -10.80
CA GLN A 45 -15.96 -10.57 -9.75
C GLN A 45 -14.45 -10.42 -9.95
N SER A 46 -13.97 -10.60 -11.19
CA SER A 46 -12.54 -10.46 -11.52
C SER A 46 -12.01 -9.06 -11.19
N HIS A 47 -12.76 -8.01 -11.51
CA HIS A 47 -12.36 -6.64 -11.23
C HIS A 47 -12.34 -6.37 -9.72
N PHE A 48 -13.38 -6.74 -8.97
CA PHE A 48 -13.43 -6.50 -7.53
C PHE A 48 -12.37 -7.25 -6.73
N ARG A 49 -11.88 -8.41 -7.21
CA ARG A 49 -10.72 -9.09 -6.59
C ARG A 49 -9.48 -8.21 -6.54
N HIS A 50 -9.34 -7.21 -7.42
CA HIS A 50 -8.20 -6.31 -7.43
C HIS A 50 -8.17 -5.32 -6.26
N PHE A 51 -9.29 -5.05 -5.59
CA PHE A 51 -9.26 -4.36 -4.29
C PHE A 51 -8.46 -5.15 -3.25
N ILE A 52 -8.56 -6.49 -3.28
CA ILE A 52 -7.82 -7.37 -2.37
C ILE A 52 -6.38 -7.54 -2.85
N THR A 53 -6.17 -7.89 -4.12
CA THR A 53 -4.82 -8.24 -4.61
C THR A 53 -3.94 -7.02 -4.85
N THR A 54 -4.40 -6.03 -5.62
CA THR A 54 -3.63 -4.81 -5.91
C THR A 54 -3.68 -3.83 -4.74
N GLY A 55 -4.85 -3.67 -4.11
CA GLY A 55 -5.04 -2.78 -2.98
C GLY A 55 -4.46 -3.34 -1.69
N ALA A 56 -5.17 -4.28 -1.06
CA ALA A 56 -4.80 -4.75 0.28
C ALA A 56 -3.43 -5.45 0.30
N PHE A 57 -3.20 -6.46 -0.54
CA PHE A 57 -1.93 -7.20 -0.54
C PHE A 57 -0.78 -6.36 -1.12
N GLY A 58 -1.02 -5.60 -2.19
CA GLY A 58 -0.01 -4.67 -2.72
C GLY A 58 0.48 -3.66 -1.67
N LEU A 59 -0.45 -3.01 -0.96
CA LEU A 59 -0.11 -2.10 0.14
C LEU A 59 0.55 -2.83 1.32
N THR A 60 0.06 -4.02 1.69
CA THR A 60 0.66 -4.83 2.76
C THR A 60 2.12 -5.13 2.45
N PHE A 61 2.43 -5.68 1.28
CA PHE A 61 3.80 -6.01 0.91
C PHE A 61 4.68 -4.77 0.83
N PHE A 62 4.18 -3.68 0.27
CA PHE A 62 4.91 -2.43 0.22
C PHE A 62 5.25 -1.93 1.63
N MET A 63 4.26 -1.85 2.54
CA MET A 63 4.47 -1.36 3.90
C MET A 63 5.35 -2.29 4.74
N VAL A 64 5.19 -3.61 4.62
CA VAL A 64 6.07 -4.58 5.28
C VAL A 64 7.50 -4.40 4.79
N MET A 65 7.73 -4.28 3.49
CA MET A 65 9.07 -4.06 2.95
C MET A 65 9.68 -2.74 3.44
N VAL A 66 8.92 -1.65 3.47
CA VAL A 66 9.38 -0.38 4.05
C VAL A 66 9.76 -0.57 5.52
N ILE A 67 8.90 -1.16 6.34
CA ILE A 67 9.17 -1.35 7.77
C ILE A 67 10.41 -2.22 7.99
N VAL A 68 10.50 -3.36 7.30
CA VAL A 68 11.64 -4.29 7.38
C VAL A 68 12.93 -3.59 6.95
N ALA A 69 12.90 -2.82 5.86
CA ALA A 69 14.05 -2.09 5.36
C ALA A 69 14.62 -1.10 6.39
N TYR A 70 13.78 -0.48 7.21
CA TYR A 70 14.23 0.44 8.25
C TYR A 70 14.64 -0.29 9.54
N VAL A 71 13.77 -1.14 10.07
CA VAL A 71 13.97 -1.81 11.37
C VAL A 71 15.19 -2.73 11.34
N HIS A 72 15.32 -3.56 10.31
CA HIS A 72 16.43 -4.52 10.24
C HIS A 72 17.76 -3.89 9.81
N THR A 73 17.75 -2.64 9.32
CA THR A 73 18.98 -1.89 9.02
C THR A 73 19.36 -0.90 10.12
N GLY A 74 18.65 -0.96 11.26
CA GLY A 74 18.95 -0.13 12.44
C GLY A 74 18.57 1.35 12.27
N ARG A 75 17.62 1.65 11.39
CA ARG A 75 17.18 3.02 11.06
C ARG A 75 15.82 3.30 11.69
N LEU A 76 15.63 4.51 12.21
CA LEU A 76 14.36 4.95 12.77
C LEU A 76 13.29 5.04 11.68
N ILE A 77 12.11 4.49 11.96
CA ILE A 77 10.97 4.52 11.05
C ILE A 77 10.37 5.92 11.10
N GLU A 78 10.51 6.66 10.01
CA GLU A 78 9.85 7.95 9.83
C GLU A 78 9.15 8.01 8.47
N SER A 79 7.96 8.61 8.45
CA SER A 79 7.22 8.79 7.21
C SER A 79 7.87 9.92 6.41
N ASN A 80 8.04 9.70 5.11
CA ASN A 80 8.57 10.69 4.19
C ASN A 80 7.73 10.73 2.90
N ALA A 81 8.01 11.71 2.05
CA ALA A 81 7.24 11.93 0.84
C ALA A 81 7.28 10.75 -0.15
N TRP A 82 8.36 9.98 -0.20
CA TRP A 82 8.47 8.86 -1.15
C TRP A 82 7.65 7.64 -0.70
N ILE A 83 7.56 7.37 0.61
CA ILE A 83 6.68 6.33 1.16
C ILE A 83 5.23 6.72 0.91
N ALA A 84 4.86 7.97 1.20
CA ALA A 84 3.53 8.49 0.93
C ALA A 84 3.17 8.36 -0.56
N LEU A 85 4.09 8.72 -1.45
CA LEU A 85 3.92 8.58 -2.88
C LEU A 85 3.70 7.12 -3.29
N GLY A 86 4.47 6.17 -2.75
CA GLY A 86 4.29 4.74 -3.02
C GLY A 86 2.90 4.24 -2.63
N VAL A 87 2.37 4.66 -1.47
CA VAL A 87 1.01 4.35 -1.04
C VAL A 87 -0.03 4.95 -1.99
N ILE A 88 0.12 6.22 -2.38
CA ILE A 88 -0.77 6.89 -3.33
C ILE A 88 -0.77 6.20 -4.70
N LEU A 89 0.41 5.79 -5.19
CA LEU A 89 0.56 5.06 -6.45
C LEU A 89 -0.20 3.73 -6.42
N LEU A 90 -0.10 2.96 -5.33
CA LEU A 90 -0.79 1.67 -5.18
C LEU A 90 -2.32 1.82 -5.04
N LEU A 91 -2.78 2.82 -4.30
CA LEU A 91 -4.20 3.15 -4.22
C LEU A 91 -4.75 3.56 -5.58
N SER A 92 -4.04 4.44 -6.29
CA SER A 92 -4.42 4.89 -7.64
C SER A 92 -4.41 3.74 -8.64
N ALA A 93 -3.41 2.85 -8.56
CA ALA A 93 -3.36 1.65 -9.39
C ALA A 93 -4.59 0.76 -9.17
N THR A 94 -5.00 0.59 -7.91
CA THR A 94 -6.19 -0.20 -7.54
C THR A 94 -7.48 0.44 -8.06
N LEU A 95 -7.63 1.74 -7.90
CA LEU A 95 -8.81 2.48 -8.38
C LEU A 95 -8.92 2.42 -9.91
N LEU A 96 -7.82 2.62 -10.64
CA LEU A 96 -7.81 2.45 -12.10
C LEU A 96 -8.17 1.02 -12.51
N ARG A 97 -7.70 0.02 -11.77
CA ARG A 97 -7.97 -1.39 -12.08
C ARG A 97 -9.44 -1.75 -12.00
N VAL A 98 -10.13 -1.22 -10.99
CA VAL A 98 -11.57 -1.44 -10.78
C VAL A 98 -12.41 -0.48 -11.61
N GLY A 99 -11.90 0.72 -11.87
CA GLY A 99 -12.54 1.76 -12.69
C GLY A 99 -12.86 1.32 -14.11
N VAL A 100 -12.18 0.30 -14.64
CA VAL A 100 -12.47 -0.34 -15.93
C VAL A 100 -13.94 -0.74 -16.07
N ILE A 101 -14.62 -1.10 -14.98
CA ILE A 101 -16.04 -1.47 -14.99
C ILE A 101 -16.90 -0.32 -15.54
N PHE A 102 -16.55 0.92 -15.20
CA PHE A 102 -17.31 2.12 -15.57
C PHE A 102 -16.89 2.75 -16.89
N PHE A 103 -15.66 2.48 -17.35
CA PHE A 103 -15.04 3.10 -18.53
C PHE A 103 -14.44 2.04 -19.46
N GLN A 104 -15.28 1.15 -19.97
CA GLN A 104 -14.86 -0.01 -20.76
C GLN A 104 -14.17 0.39 -22.08
N GLU A 105 -14.55 1.53 -22.65
CA GLU A 105 -13.95 2.10 -23.86
C GLU A 105 -12.45 2.41 -23.70
N TYR A 106 -11.98 2.62 -22.47
CA TYR A 106 -10.58 2.89 -22.15
C TYR A 106 -9.87 1.71 -21.48
N TYR A 107 -10.39 0.49 -21.65
CA TYR A 107 -9.90 -0.74 -21.01
C TYR A 107 -8.37 -0.86 -21.00
N PHE A 108 -7.73 -0.78 -22.17
CA PHE A 108 -6.28 -0.94 -22.30
C PHE A 108 -5.52 0.20 -21.61
N THR A 109 -6.02 1.43 -21.67
CA THR A 109 -5.40 2.59 -21.04
C THR A 109 -5.43 2.48 -19.51
N PHE A 110 -6.59 2.13 -18.93
CA PHE A 110 -6.73 1.96 -17.48
C PHE A 110 -5.86 0.82 -16.95
N ILE A 111 -5.82 -0.31 -17.67
CA ILE A 111 -4.97 -1.45 -17.29
C ILE A 111 -3.48 -1.11 -17.42
N GLY A 112 -3.09 -0.44 -18.50
CA GLY A 112 -1.72 0.01 -18.71
C GLY A 112 -1.26 0.94 -17.58
N LEU A 113 -2.03 1.99 -17.31
CA LEU A 113 -1.74 2.94 -16.24
C LEU A 113 -1.73 2.27 -14.86
N SER A 114 -2.71 1.42 -14.56
CA SER A 114 -2.75 0.67 -13.30
C SER A 114 -1.48 -0.15 -13.08
N SER A 115 -1.07 -0.92 -14.10
CA SER A 115 0.13 -1.76 -14.05
C SER A 115 1.39 -0.92 -13.90
N THR A 116 1.49 0.21 -14.61
CA THR A 116 2.62 1.13 -14.52
C THR A 116 2.72 1.76 -13.13
N LEU A 117 1.63 2.28 -12.57
CA LEU A 117 1.64 2.89 -11.22
C LEU A 117 2.00 1.87 -10.15
N PHE A 118 1.50 0.64 -10.26
CA PHE A 118 1.86 -0.45 -9.35
C PHE A 118 3.36 -0.75 -9.41
N ALA A 119 3.90 -0.96 -10.61
CA ALA A 119 5.33 -1.23 -10.78
C ALA A 119 6.20 -0.06 -10.30
N LEU A 120 5.81 1.18 -10.59
CA LEU A 120 6.53 2.38 -10.16
C LEU A 120 6.65 2.48 -8.63
N ALA A 121 5.62 2.07 -7.86
CA ALA A 121 5.71 2.07 -6.40
C ALA A 121 6.86 1.18 -5.88
N PHE A 122 7.00 -0.03 -6.45
CA PHE A 122 8.06 -0.96 -6.06
C PHE A 122 9.43 -0.58 -6.61
N ILE A 123 9.49 -0.02 -7.83
CA ILE A 123 10.72 0.54 -8.39
C ILE A 123 11.22 1.70 -7.51
N LEU A 124 10.32 2.60 -7.11
CA LEU A 124 10.64 3.71 -6.21
C LEU A 124 11.19 3.20 -4.88
N TYR A 125 10.54 2.20 -4.27
CA TYR A 125 11.03 1.54 -3.06
C TYR A 125 12.47 1.02 -3.26
N PHE A 126 12.70 0.22 -4.32
CA PHE A 126 14.02 -0.38 -4.58
C PHE A 126 15.11 0.68 -4.66
N PHE A 127 14.92 1.74 -5.45
CA PHE A 127 15.94 2.78 -5.58
C PHE A 127 16.16 3.58 -4.30
N LYS A 128 15.15 3.68 -3.42
CA LYS A 128 15.27 4.40 -2.15
C LYS A 128 15.91 3.56 -1.03
N THR A 129 15.78 2.24 -1.07
CA THR A 129 16.23 1.38 0.03
C THR A 129 17.39 0.46 -0.33
N LYS A 130 17.78 0.32 -1.61
CA LYS A 130 18.87 -0.57 -2.05
C LYS A 130 20.16 -0.40 -1.25
N ASP A 131 20.54 0.84 -0.95
CA ASP A 131 21.80 1.12 -0.27
C ASP A 131 21.74 0.74 1.22
N PHE A 132 20.54 0.66 1.80
CA PHE A 132 20.37 0.22 3.19
C PHE A 132 20.75 -1.25 3.36
N PHE A 133 20.54 -2.07 2.31
CA PHE A 133 20.85 -3.49 2.32
C PHE A 133 22.30 -3.81 1.96
N LEU A 134 23.03 -2.85 1.39
CA LEU A 134 24.43 -2.99 1.00
C LEU A 134 25.40 -2.44 2.06
N GLN A 135 24.87 -1.77 3.07
CA GLN A 135 25.64 -1.18 4.16
C GLN A 135 25.43 -1.98 5.44
N GLU A 136 26.39 -1.87 6.36
CA GLU A 136 26.23 -2.37 7.72
C GLU A 136 25.05 -1.66 8.42
N ARG A 137 24.48 -2.31 9.42
CA ARG A 137 23.42 -1.73 10.24
C ARG A 137 23.87 -0.40 10.82
N PHE A 138 23.01 0.62 10.71
CA PHE A 138 23.31 1.98 11.16
C PHE A 138 23.52 2.08 12.68
N ASP A 139 22.83 1.22 13.44
CA ASP A 139 22.91 1.19 14.91
C ASP A 139 24.11 0.38 15.45
N GLY A 140 24.93 -0.21 14.57
CA GLY A 140 26.12 -0.99 14.95
C GLY A 140 25.82 -2.31 15.67
N ILE A 141 24.55 -2.69 15.77
CA ILE A 141 24.15 -3.98 16.36
C ILE A 141 24.44 -5.07 15.32
N LYS A 142 24.99 -6.21 15.76
CA LYS A 142 25.15 -7.37 14.88
C LYS A 142 23.77 -7.83 14.39
N GLY A 143 23.59 -7.83 13.06
CA GLY A 143 22.44 -8.41 12.39
C GLY A 143 22.45 -9.92 12.45
#